data_AF-A0A931G6X6-F1
#
_entry.id   AF-A0A931G6X6-F1
#
_cell.length_a   1.000
_cell.length_b   1.000
_cell.length_c   1.000
_cell.angle_alpha   90.00
_cell.angle_beta   90.00
_cell.angle_gamma   90.00
#
_symmetry.space_group_name_H-M   'P 1'
#
loop_
_entity.id
_entity.type
_entity.pdbx_description
1 polymer ?
#
loop_
_entity_poly.entity_id
_entity_poly.type
_entity_poly.pdbx_seq_one_letter_code
_entity_poly.pdbx_strand_id
1 'polypeptide(L)'
;MSRLEALWRSWEAARLEPTAMSGWWRDDVDHHMSILMSTEGTFAASEDKNTPGEPLPYTPPPPSASPIFGKRNREGPVRIARGLLLV
;
A
#
# COMPACT_ATOMS: atom_id res chain seq x y z
N MET A 1 -3.07 25.88 -0.48
CA MET A 1 -3.11 24.42 -0.69
C MET A 1 -1.81 24.01 -1.35
N SER A 2 -1.06 23.09 -0.76
CA SER A 2 0.21 22.60 -1.34
C SER A 2 -0.04 21.54 -2.42
N ARG A 3 0.91 21.29 -3.33
CA ARG A 3 0.76 20.26 -4.39
C ARG A 3 0.48 18.86 -3.80
N LEU A 4 1.13 18.52 -2.68
CA LEU A 4 0.91 17.25 -1.99
C LEU A 4 -0.50 17.16 -1.38
N GLU A 5 -1.00 18.26 -0.83
CA GLU A 5 -2.37 18.30 -0.28
C GLU A 5 -3.42 18.12 -1.39
N ALA A 6 -3.23 18.74 -2.55
CA ALA A 6 -4.13 18.55 -3.69
C ALA A 6 -4.13 17.09 -4.17
N LEU A 7 -2.94 16.47 -4.28
CA LEU A 7 -2.79 15.07 -4.68
C LEU A 7 -3.46 14.10 -3.69
N TRP A 8 -3.30 14.36 -2.38
CA TRP A 8 -3.97 13.58 -1.33
C TRP A 8 -5.49 13.68 -1.43
N ARG A 9 -6.03 14.88 -1.66
CA ARG A 9 -7.48 15.09 -1.77
C ARG A 9 -8.07 14.45 -3.01
N SER A 10 -7.38 14.47 -4.15
CA SER A 10 -7.85 13.79 -5.36
C SER A 10 -7.83 12.27 -5.18
N TRP A 11 -6.81 11.73 -4.48
CA TRP A 11 -6.78 10.32 -4.11
C TRP A 11 -7.91 9.91 -3.17
N GLU A 12 -8.23 10.72 -2.16
CA GLU A 12 -9.32 10.43 -1.24
C GLU A 12 -10.67 10.33 -1.94
N ALA A 13 -10.88 11.11 -3.00
CA ALA A 13 -12.05 10.99 -3.85
C ALA A 13 -11.98 9.72 -4.72
N ALA A 14 -10.84 9.48 -5.39
CA ALA A 14 -10.67 8.36 -6.31
C ALA A 14 -10.77 6.99 -5.63
N ARG A 15 -10.34 6.84 -4.37
CA ARG A 15 -10.39 5.55 -3.66
C ARG A 15 -11.81 5.04 -3.36
N LEU A 16 -12.81 5.91 -3.43
CA LEU A 16 -14.20 5.55 -3.22
C LEU A 16 -14.84 5.00 -4.50
N GLU A 17 -14.26 5.28 -5.67
CA GLU A 17 -14.81 4.91 -6.97
C GLU A 17 -13.84 4.01 -7.76
N PRO A 18 -14.16 2.72 -7.98
CA PRO A 18 -13.23 1.75 -8.56
C PRO A 18 -12.66 2.14 -9.93
N THR A 19 -13.42 2.88 -10.73
CA THR A 19 -13.05 3.27 -12.09
C THR A 19 -12.20 4.54 -12.14
N ALA A 20 -12.24 5.38 -11.10
CA ALA A 20 -11.50 6.64 -11.03
C ALA A 20 -10.02 6.44 -10.71
N MET A 21 -9.66 5.31 -10.10
CA MET A 21 -8.28 5.05 -9.62
C MET A 21 -7.26 5.01 -10.76
N SER A 22 -7.59 4.41 -11.91
CA SER A 22 -6.67 4.35 -13.06
C SER A 22 -6.42 5.72 -13.67
N GLY A 23 -7.44 6.57 -13.74
CA GLY A 23 -7.32 7.96 -14.19
C GLY A 23 -6.47 8.79 -13.24
N TRP A 24 -6.69 8.65 -11.93
CA TRP A 24 -5.89 9.32 -10.91
C TRP A 24 -4.39 9.01 -11.02
N TRP A 25 -4.02 7.74 -11.22
CA TRP A 25 -2.62 7.36 -11.44
C TRP A 25 -2.01 8.09 -12.63
N ARG A 26 -2.70 8.05 -13.77
CA ARG A 26 -2.19 8.55 -15.03
C ARG A 26 -2.13 10.08 -15.09
N ASP A 27 -3.16 10.75 -14.58
CA ASP A 27 -3.35 12.19 -14.80
C ASP A 27 -2.86 13.02 -13.59
N ASP A 28 -3.07 12.55 -12.36
CA ASP A 28 -2.63 13.26 -11.15
C ASP A 28 -1.23 12.82 -10.70
N VAL A 29 -1.01 11.52 -10.50
CA VAL A 29 0.22 11.02 -9.87
C VAL A 29 1.40 11.09 -10.80
N ASP A 30 1.29 10.49 -11.99
CA ASP A 30 2.43 10.35 -12.91
C ASP A 30 2.98 11.72 -13.34
N HIS A 31 2.09 12.69 -13.56
CA HIS A 31 2.48 14.06 -13.91
C HIS A 31 3.30 14.72 -12.79
N HIS A 32 2.85 14.63 -11.54
CA HIS A 32 3.49 15.31 -10.42
C HIS A 32 4.69 14.54 -9.84
N MET A 33 4.66 13.22 -9.81
CA MET A 33 5.71 12.39 -9.22
C MET A 33 7.04 12.50 -9.97
N SER A 34 7.00 12.62 -11.30
CA SER A 34 8.22 12.84 -12.10
C SER A 34 9.00 14.10 -11.68
N ILE A 35 8.28 15.15 -11.27
CA ILE A 35 8.87 16.42 -10.84
C ILE A 35 9.32 16.35 -9.38
N LEU A 36 8.51 15.74 -8.52
CA LEU A 36 8.83 15.61 -7.09
C LEU A 36 10.03 14.70 -6.84
N MET A 37 10.19 13.64 -7.64
CA MET A 37 11.27 12.66 -7.54
C MET A 37 12.47 12.98 -8.45
N SER A 38 12.43 14.10 -9.16
CA SER A 38 13.57 14.53 -9.96
C SER A 38 14.78 14.82 -9.07
N THR A 39 15.97 14.41 -9.52
CA THR A 39 17.25 14.73 -8.85
C THR A 39 17.50 16.24 -8.76
N GLU A 40 16.84 17.04 -9.60
CA GLU A 40 16.88 18.51 -9.61
C GLU A 40 15.54 19.13 -9.13
N GLY A 41 14.68 18.31 -8.53
CA GLY A 41 13.34 18.71 -8.08
C GLY A 41 13.33 19.47 -6.76
N THR A 42 12.14 19.84 -6.30
CA THR A 42 11.96 20.58 -5.03
C THR A 42 12.46 19.82 -3.79
N PHE A 43 12.62 18.51 -3.90
CA PHE A 43 13.14 17.65 -2.84
C PHE A 43 14.57 17.16 -3.08
N ALA A 44 15.27 17.68 -4.10
CA ALA A 44 16.64 17.28 -4.44
C ALA A 44 17.64 17.42 -3.27
N ALA A 45 17.48 18.47 -2.46
CA ALA A 45 18.32 18.73 -1.30
C ALA A 45 17.80 18.07 0.00
N SER A 46 16.75 17.25 -0.08
CA SER A 46 16.19 16.58 1.10
C SER A 46 17.05 15.36 1.44
N GLU A 47 17.65 15.39 2.63
CA GLU A 47 18.43 14.27 3.17
C GLU A 47 17.59 13.32 4.06
N ASP A 48 16.27 13.56 4.14
CA ASP A 48 15.37 12.82 5.02
C ASP A 48 15.24 11.36 4.57
N LYS A 49 15.35 10.44 5.53
CA LYS A 49 15.33 9.00 5.26
C LYS A 49 14.29 8.33 6.13
N ASN A 50 13.38 7.58 5.50
CA ASN A 50 12.48 6.68 6.21
C ASN A 50 13.23 5.39 6.57
N THR A 51 13.87 5.38 7.73
CA THR A 51 14.43 4.15 8.32
C THR A 51 13.33 3.39 9.05
N PRO A 52 13.32 2.04 8.99
CA PRO A 52 12.38 1.26 9.80
C PRO A 52 12.58 1.62 11.26
N GLY A 53 11.57 2.22 11.88
CA GLY A 53 11.56 2.51 13.30
C GLY A 53 11.42 1.25 14.14
N GLU A 54 11.41 1.41 15.45
CA GLU A 54 10.97 0.34 16.35
C GLU A 54 9.53 -0.06 16.01
N PRO A 55 9.19 -1.36 16.09
CA PRO A 55 7.83 -1.81 15.86
C PRO A 55 6.87 -1.05 16.78
N LEU A 56 5.74 -0.62 16.22
CA LEU A 56 4.72 0.08 16.99
C LEU A 56 4.35 -0.74 18.23
N PRO A 57 4.21 -0.11 19.42
CA PRO A 57 3.79 -0.81 20.63
C PRO A 57 2.49 -1.56 20.39
N TYR A 58 2.58 -2.89 20.35
CA TYR A 58 1.44 -3.76 20.14
C TYR A 58 1.00 -4.34 21.47
N THR A 59 -0.15 -3.90 21.97
CA THR A 59 -0.86 -4.60 23.02
C THR A 59 -1.77 -5.64 22.39
N PRO A 60 -1.64 -6.93 22.71
CA PRO A 60 -2.54 -7.94 22.19
C PRO A 60 -4.00 -7.59 22.56
N PRO A 61 -4.96 -7.78 21.64
CA PRO A 61 -6.36 -7.55 21.94
C PRO A 61 -6.80 -8.45 23.11
N PRO A 62 -7.72 -7.99 23.97
CA PRO A 62 -8.23 -8.81 25.06
C PRO A 62 -8.85 -10.12 24.52
N PRO A 63 -8.86 -11.23 25.29
CA PRO A 63 -9.33 -12.53 24.82
C PRO A 63 -10.75 -12.53 24.24
N SER A 64 -11.61 -11.63 24.72
CA SER A 64 -12.98 -11.44 24.24
C SER A 64 -13.08 -10.66 22.92
N ALA A 65 -12.03 -9.94 22.52
CA ALA A 65 -11.96 -9.12 21.30
C ALA A 65 -11.22 -9.82 20.16
N SER A 66 -10.98 -11.14 20.25
CA SER A 66 -10.55 -11.96 19.12
C SER A 66 -11.73 -12.62 18.40
N PRO A 67 -12.41 -11.91 17.51
CA PRO A 67 -13.01 -12.49 16.31
C PRO A 67 -12.45 -11.69 15.10
N ILE A 68 -11.92 -12.24 14.00
CA ILE A 68 -12.65 -12.74 12.81
C ILE A 68 -11.77 -13.73 12.00
N PHE A 69 -10.45 -13.80 12.26
CA PHE A 69 -9.56 -14.71 11.53
C PHE A 69 -9.49 -16.04 12.29
N GLY A 70 -10.37 -16.98 11.88
CA GLY A 70 -10.38 -18.33 12.42
C GLY A 70 -8.98 -18.94 12.44
N LYS A 71 -8.65 -19.64 13.52
CA LYS A 71 -7.45 -20.46 13.68
C LYS A 71 -7.34 -21.41 12.48
N ARG A 72 -6.63 -21.00 11.43
CA ARG A 72 -6.34 -21.87 10.29
C ARG A 72 -5.28 -22.85 10.76
N ASN A 73 -5.71 -24.00 11.27
CA ASN A 73 -4.85 -25.13 11.61
C ASN A 73 -4.09 -25.53 10.34
N ARG A 74 -2.83 -25.10 10.23
CA ARG A 74 -1.89 -25.60 9.21
C ARG A 74 -1.31 -26.93 9.70
N GLU A 75 -2.15 -27.95 9.85
CA GLU A 75 -1.69 -29.30 10.15
C GLU A 75 -2.36 -30.26 9.17
N GLY A 76 -1.67 -30.46 8.05
CA GLY A 76 -2.02 -31.41 7.00
C GLY A 76 -0.91 -31.41 5.95
N PRO A 77 -0.30 -32.56 5.61
CA PRO A 77 0.82 -32.60 4.69
C PRO A 77 0.37 -32.11 3.30
N VAL A 78 1.07 -31.10 2.78
CA VAL A 78 0.90 -30.61 1.41
C VAL A 78 1.28 -31.74 0.45
N ARG A 79 0.30 -32.53 0.03
CA ARG A 79 0.46 -33.45 -1.10
C ARG A 79 0.45 -32.60 -2.37
N ILE A 80 1.62 -32.17 -2.81
CA ILE A 80 1.87 -31.73 -4.17
C ILE A 80 1.59 -32.91 -5.11
N ALA A 81 0.36 -33.01 -5.60
CA ALA A 81 0.02 -33.92 -6.68
C ALA A 81 0.67 -33.38 -7.97
N ARG A 82 1.74 -34.07 -8.39
CA ARG A 82 2.29 -34.00 -9.75
C ARG A 82 1.18 -34.27 -10.77
N GLY A 83 1.12 -33.43 -11.80
CA GLY A 83 0.64 -33.80 -13.12
C GLY A 83 -0.77 -33.37 -13.46
N LEU A 84 -0.89 -32.25 -14.19
CA LEU A 84 -1.59 -32.27 -15.48
C LEU A 84 -1.11 -31.09 -16.33
N LEU A 85 -0.20 -31.40 -17.25
CA LEU A 85 -0.08 -30.71 -18.53
C LEU A 85 -1.31 -31.11 -19.35
N LEU A 86 -2.03 -30.16 -19.96
CA LEU A 86 -2.78 -30.40 -21.19
C LEU A 86 -3.15 -29.06 -21.86
N VAL A 87 -2.46 -28.87 -23.00
CA VAL A 87 -2.68 -27.96 -24.15
C VAL A 87 -2.57 -26.46 -23.90
#